data_AF-A0A4P7D2F3-F1
#
_entry.id   AF-A0A4P7D2F3-F1
#
_cell.length_a   1.000
_cell.length_b   1.000
_cell.length_c   1.000
_cell.angle_alpha   90.00
_cell.angle_beta   90.00
_cell.angle_gamma   90.00
#
_symmetry.space_group_name_H-M   'P 1'
#
loop_
_entity.id
_entity.type
_entity.pdbx_description
1 polymer ?
#
loop_
_entity_poly.entity_id
_entity_poly.type
_entity_poly.pdbx_seq_one_letter_code
_entity_poly.pdbx_strand_id
1 'polypeptide(L)'
;MVATCYGHAVFFLTAARHAGELRAAAVPVVTAHGRDLAVIASDRAGVVARLARVTERRCAQSCPALRIERATLAAKLDALDAEKAEALRVEAAQDRAAAARAAALADPVTGAMTAFGLPAARADLIAGLAFAGVLEAVACFAWLLALRAATVTEIPVTPAQQRSNAEVTKPVTPESHAAASVAQPVAAESAPVLRLPVVEQTDDVTRVRNAVTAGTLRATVTEIRKYLGCSQSRAAAVRKQLEPQPIE
;
A
#
# COMPACT_ATOMS: atom_id res chain seq x y z
N MET A 1 12.52 19.55 -5.97
CA MET A 1 13.53 18.78 -5.21
C MET A 1 13.23 18.82 -3.72
N VAL A 2 13.64 19.82 -2.91
CA VAL A 2 13.48 19.73 -1.44
C VAL A 2 12.02 19.72 -0.99
N ALA A 3 11.18 20.61 -1.54
CA ALA A 3 9.75 20.66 -1.21
C ALA A 3 8.98 19.40 -1.66
N THR A 4 9.35 18.83 -2.82
CA THR A 4 8.75 17.58 -3.35
C THR A 4 9.16 16.36 -2.51
N CYS A 5 10.44 16.26 -2.16
CA CYS A 5 10.96 15.23 -1.28
C CYS A 5 10.32 15.28 0.12
N TYR A 6 10.12 16.48 0.68
CA TYR A 6 9.40 16.64 1.95
C TYR A 6 7.96 16.15 1.86
N GLY A 7 7.23 16.51 0.79
CA GLY A 7 5.86 16.04 0.56
C GLY A 7 5.78 14.51 0.47
N HIS A 8 6.68 13.88 -0.28
CA HIS A 8 6.76 12.41 -0.37
C HIS A 8 7.07 11.77 0.98
N ALA A 9 8.06 12.29 1.72
CA ALA A 9 8.43 11.75 3.03
C ALA A 9 7.27 11.84 4.02
N VAL A 10 6.57 12.99 4.08
CA VAL A 10 5.39 13.17 4.93
C VAL A 10 4.28 12.19 4.54
N PHE A 11 4.01 12.01 3.24
CA PHE A 11 3.01 11.05 2.76
C PHE A 11 3.33 9.62 3.19
N PHE A 12 4.59 9.16 3.05
CA PHE A 12 4.98 7.82 3.48
C PHE A 12 4.85 7.64 5.00
N LEU A 13 5.27 8.63 5.78
CA LEU A 13 5.16 8.58 7.24
C LEU A 13 3.70 8.52 7.70
N THR A 14 2.82 9.33 7.11
CA THR A 14 1.39 9.34 7.45
C THR A 14 0.70 8.06 6.99
N ALA A 15 1.03 7.56 5.79
CA ALA A 15 0.51 6.29 5.28
C ALA A 15 0.96 5.10 6.15
N ALA A 16 2.23 5.04 6.54
CA ALA A 16 2.76 3.98 7.40
C ALA A 16 2.10 4.00 8.80
N ARG A 17 1.92 5.20 9.37
CA ARG A 17 1.19 5.37 10.64
C ARG A 17 -0.25 4.87 10.52
N HIS A 18 -0.96 5.26 9.47
CA HIS A 18 -2.34 4.85 9.26
C HIS A 18 -2.46 3.32 9.08
N ALA A 19 -1.55 2.72 8.31
CA ALA A 19 -1.48 1.27 8.16
C ALA A 19 -1.20 0.57 9.51
N GLY A 20 -0.32 1.12 10.35
CA GLY A 20 -0.08 0.65 11.70
C GLY A 20 -1.32 0.72 12.59
N GLU A 21 -2.06 1.83 12.54
CA GLU A 21 -3.31 2.00 13.27
C GLU A 21 -4.38 0.98 12.84
N LEU A 22 -4.49 0.67 11.54
CA LEU A 22 -5.40 -0.35 11.02
C LEU A 22 -5.04 -1.76 11.52
N ARG A 23 -3.75 -2.12 11.53
CA ARG A 23 -3.28 -3.40 12.09
C ARG A 23 -3.55 -3.49 13.60
N ALA A 24 -3.30 -2.40 14.32
CA ALA A 24 -3.54 -2.33 15.75
C ALA A 24 -5.04 -2.40 16.11
N ALA A 25 -5.91 -1.87 15.25
CA ALA A 25 -7.36 -1.98 15.41
C ALA A 25 -7.88 -3.41 15.24
N ALA A 26 -7.18 -4.25 14.48
CA ALA A 26 -7.51 -5.67 14.33
C ALA A 26 -7.09 -6.52 15.55
N VAL A 27 -6.27 -5.99 16.47
CA VAL A 27 -5.88 -6.72 17.69
C VAL A 27 -7.03 -6.69 18.70
N PRO A 28 -7.48 -7.87 19.19
CA PRO A 28 -8.60 -7.95 20.12
C PRO A 28 -8.28 -7.23 21.44
N VAL A 29 -9.26 -6.51 21.97
CA VAL A 29 -9.16 -5.86 23.27
C VAL A 29 -9.49 -6.89 24.35
N VAL A 30 -8.56 -7.10 25.28
CA VAL A 30 -8.78 -7.95 26.46
C VAL A 30 -9.23 -7.07 27.62
N THR A 31 -10.48 -7.23 28.03
CA THR A 31 -11.05 -6.52 29.18
C THR A 31 -10.76 -7.26 30.48
N ALA A 32 -10.33 -6.53 31.50
CA ALA A 32 -10.19 -7.07 32.83
C ALA A 32 -11.58 -7.34 33.41
N HIS A 33 -11.77 -8.54 33.93
CA HIS A 33 -12.98 -8.90 34.66
C HIS A 33 -12.55 -9.42 36.02
N GLY A 34 -13.15 -8.89 37.09
CA GLY A 34 -12.88 -9.32 38.45
C GLY A 34 -12.57 -8.18 39.41
N ARG A 35 -12.23 -8.57 40.64
CA ARG A 35 -11.80 -7.64 41.69
C ARG A 35 -10.33 -7.30 41.51
N ASP A 36 -9.95 -6.11 41.96
CA ASP A 36 -8.57 -5.65 41.92
C ASP A 36 -7.65 -6.52 42.80
N LEU A 37 -6.41 -6.73 42.34
CA LEU A 37 -5.42 -7.55 43.02
C LEU A 37 -5.06 -7.01 44.41
N ALA A 38 -5.06 -5.69 44.61
CA ALA A 38 -4.78 -5.11 45.92
C ALA A 38 -5.90 -5.42 46.92
N VAL A 39 -7.15 -5.43 46.46
CA VAL A 39 -8.31 -5.81 47.28
C VAL A 39 -8.23 -7.30 47.66
N ILE A 40 -7.92 -8.18 46.70
CA ILE A 40 -7.74 -9.62 46.97
C ILE A 40 -6.59 -9.86 47.97
N ALA A 41 -5.48 -9.14 47.81
CA ALA A 41 -4.34 -9.23 48.71
C ALA A 41 -4.67 -8.77 50.14
N SER A 42 -5.43 -7.68 50.28
CA SER A 42 -5.90 -7.18 51.58
C SER A 42 -6.82 -8.18 52.28
N ASP A 43 -7.81 -8.74 51.56
CA ASP A 43 -8.71 -9.77 52.09
C ASP A 43 -7.95 -11.02 52.54
N ARG A 44 -7.00 -11.48 51.72
CA ARG A 44 -6.14 -12.61 52.04
C ARG A 44 -5.34 -12.36 53.31
N ALA A 45 -4.70 -11.21 53.45
CA ALA A 45 -3.97 -10.84 54.66
C ALA A 45 -4.89 -10.86 55.90
N GLY A 46 -6.12 -10.37 55.76
CA GLY A 46 -7.12 -10.43 56.83
C GLY A 46 -7.53 -11.85 57.23
N VAL A 47 -7.74 -12.75 56.26
CA VAL A 47 -8.07 -14.16 56.54
C VAL A 47 -6.88 -14.92 57.14
N VAL A 48 -5.66 -14.69 56.65
CA VAL A 48 -4.43 -15.26 57.23
C VAL A 48 -4.25 -14.81 58.69
N ALA A 49 -4.43 -13.52 58.98
CA ALA A 49 -4.34 -13.00 60.34
C ALA A 49 -5.39 -13.62 61.28
N ARG A 50 -6.62 -13.84 60.79
CA ARG A 50 -7.67 -14.56 61.54
C ARG A 50 -7.29 -16.01 61.78
N LEU A 51 -6.81 -16.71 60.76
CA LEU A 51 -6.37 -18.11 60.89
C LEU A 51 -5.23 -18.26 61.89
N ALA A 52 -4.24 -17.37 61.88
CA ALA A 52 -3.16 -17.35 62.86
C ALA A 52 -3.70 -17.21 64.30
N ARG A 53 -4.62 -16.27 64.53
CA ARG A 53 -5.25 -16.08 65.86
C ARG A 53 -6.03 -17.31 66.33
N VAL A 54 -6.74 -17.98 65.44
CA VAL A 54 -7.50 -19.21 65.77
C VAL A 54 -6.56 -20.41 65.98
N THR A 55 -5.39 -20.40 65.35
CA THR A 55 -4.38 -21.46 65.49
C THR A 55 -3.71 -21.42 66.87
N GLU A 56 -3.44 -20.22 67.40
CA GLU A 56 -2.86 -20.02 68.74
C GLU A 56 -3.82 -20.36 69.90
N ARG A 57 -5.14 -20.41 69.65
CA ARG A 57 -6.11 -20.81 70.67
C ARG A 57 -5.92 -22.30 71.02
N ARG A 58 -5.46 -22.56 72.25
CA ARG A 58 -5.51 -23.90 72.87
C ARG A 58 -6.96 -24.31 73.13
N CYS A 59 -7.25 -25.61 73.11
CA CYS A 59 -8.60 -26.15 73.35
C CYS A 59 -9.02 -25.90 74.81
N ALA A 60 -9.50 -24.70 75.11
CA ALA A 60 -10.30 -24.39 76.30
C ALA A 60 -11.82 -24.42 75.97
N GLN A 61 -12.18 -24.24 74.70
CA GLN A 61 -13.53 -24.44 74.15
C GLN A 61 -13.61 -25.72 73.31
N SER A 62 -14.83 -26.16 72.98
CA SER A 62 -15.11 -27.38 72.22
C SER A 62 -14.23 -27.46 70.96
N CYS A 63 -13.23 -28.36 70.99
CA CYS A 63 -12.30 -28.57 69.87
C CYS A 63 -12.99 -28.78 68.50
N PRO A 64 -14.20 -29.36 68.39
CA PRO A 64 -14.92 -29.44 67.11
C PRO A 64 -15.20 -28.06 66.49
N ALA A 65 -15.61 -27.06 67.27
CA ALA A 65 -15.93 -25.73 66.76
C ALA A 65 -14.68 -25.02 66.21
N LEU A 66 -13.55 -25.10 66.94
CA LEU A 66 -12.27 -24.56 66.49
C LEU A 66 -11.76 -25.24 65.22
N ARG A 67 -11.94 -26.56 65.09
CA ARG A 67 -11.59 -27.30 63.86
C ARG A 67 -12.42 -26.84 62.66
N ILE A 68 -13.72 -26.65 62.85
CA ILE A 68 -14.63 -26.15 61.79
C ILE A 68 -14.21 -24.74 61.37
N GLU A 69 -13.91 -23.85 62.33
CA GLU A 69 -13.48 -22.48 62.03
C GLU A 69 -12.15 -22.46 61.24
N ARG A 70 -11.15 -23.25 61.65
CA ARG A 70 -9.88 -23.40 60.92
C ARG A 70 -10.10 -23.92 59.51
N ALA A 71 -10.91 -24.96 59.34
CA ALA A 71 -11.22 -25.53 58.03
C ALA A 71 -11.93 -24.49 57.13
N THR A 72 -12.85 -23.71 57.70
CA THR A 72 -13.57 -22.65 56.98
C THR A 72 -12.64 -21.53 56.54
N LEU A 73 -11.72 -21.10 57.42
CA LEU A 73 -10.74 -20.06 57.09
C LEU A 73 -9.72 -20.55 56.04
N ALA A 74 -9.28 -21.81 56.13
CA ALA A 74 -8.43 -22.42 55.12
C ALA A 74 -9.12 -22.46 53.74
N ALA A 75 -10.37 -22.94 53.69
CA ALA A 75 -11.15 -22.94 52.45
C ALA A 75 -11.35 -21.54 51.86
N LYS A 76 -11.51 -20.51 52.70
CA LYS A 76 -11.55 -19.11 52.25
C LYS A 76 -10.22 -18.61 51.67
N LEU A 77 -9.09 -19.07 52.22
CA LEU A 77 -7.77 -18.74 51.65
C LEU A 77 -7.60 -19.40 50.29
N ASP A 78 -7.97 -20.67 50.16
CA ASP A 78 -7.89 -21.40 48.88
C ASP A 78 -8.75 -20.72 47.80
N ALA A 79 -9.95 -20.25 48.17
CA ALA A 79 -10.81 -19.48 47.27
C ALA A 79 -10.15 -18.16 46.82
N LEU A 80 -9.55 -17.40 47.74
CA LEU A 80 -8.84 -16.15 47.41
C LEU A 80 -7.58 -16.40 46.56
N ASP A 81 -6.87 -17.50 46.79
CA ASP A 81 -5.71 -17.88 45.99
C ASP A 81 -6.12 -18.29 44.56
N ALA A 82 -7.29 -18.93 44.39
CA ALA A 82 -7.89 -19.18 43.08
C ALA A 82 -8.31 -17.89 42.36
N GLU A 83 -8.96 -16.94 43.06
CA GLU A 83 -9.30 -15.62 42.51
C GLU A 83 -8.05 -14.85 42.07
N LYS A 84 -6.99 -14.85 42.89
CA LYS A 84 -5.70 -14.25 42.55
C LYS A 84 -5.10 -14.87 41.29
N ALA A 85 -5.13 -16.20 41.17
CA ALA A 85 -4.59 -16.90 40.02
C ALA A 85 -5.36 -16.59 38.72
N GLU A 86 -6.67 -16.39 38.80
CA GLU A 86 -7.47 -15.90 37.66
C GLU A 86 -7.12 -14.46 37.30
N ALA A 87 -7.05 -13.57 38.30
CA ALA A 87 -6.69 -12.16 38.08
C ALA A 87 -5.31 -12.01 37.40
N LEU A 88 -4.31 -12.77 37.85
CA LEU A 88 -2.98 -12.79 37.21
C LEU A 88 -3.00 -13.34 35.78
N ARG A 89 -3.85 -14.34 35.49
CA ARG A 89 -4.02 -14.86 34.12
C ARG A 89 -4.64 -13.82 33.20
N VAL A 90 -5.60 -13.04 33.70
CA VAL A 90 -6.22 -11.93 32.97
C VAL A 90 -5.23 -10.82 32.72
N GLU A 91 -4.48 -10.37 33.74
CA GLU A 91 -3.43 -9.36 33.59
C GLU A 91 -2.37 -9.77 32.55
N ALA A 92 -1.87 -11.01 32.63
CA ALA A 92 -0.94 -11.55 31.64
C ALA A 92 -1.54 -11.64 30.23
N ALA A 93 -2.86 -11.80 30.09
CA ALA A 93 -3.53 -11.76 28.79
C ALA A 93 -3.65 -10.33 28.26
N GLN A 94 -3.90 -9.35 29.13
CA GLN A 94 -3.89 -7.95 28.79
C GLN A 94 -2.50 -7.47 28.36
N ASP A 95 -1.46 -7.86 29.09
CA ASP A 95 -0.08 -7.53 28.74
C ASP A 95 0.31 -8.08 27.37
N ARG A 96 -0.08 -9.33 27.07
CA ARG A 96 0.13 -9.93 25.75
C ARG A 96 -0.65 -9.19 24.66
N ALA A 97 -1.89 -8.80 24.92
CA ALA A 97 -2.68 -8.03 23.96
C ALA A 97 -2.11 -6.62 23.74
N ALA A 98 -1.65 -5.96 24.79
CA ALA A 98 -0.99 -4.66 24.72
C ALA A 98 0.33 -4.74 23.94
N ALA A 99 1.15 -5.76 24.20
CA ALA A 99 2.38 -6.03 23.46
C ALA A 99 2.09 -6.34 21.98
N ALA A 100 1.07 -7.16 21.68
CA ALA A 100 0.66 -7.45 20.31
C ALA A 100 0.17 -6.20 19.58
N ARG A 101 -0.59 -5.33 20.26
CA ARG A 101 -1.07 -4.06 19.70
C ARG A 101 0.09 -3.09 19.45
N ALA A 102 1.05 -2.99 20.38
CA ALA A 102 2.26 -2.19 20.20
C ALA A 102 3.10 -2.69 19.03
N ALA A 103 3.25 -4.01 18.88
CA ALA A 103 3.92 -4.62 17.75
C ALA A 103 3.19 -4.35 16.42
N ALA A 104 1.85 -4.37 16.40
CA ALA A 104 1.05 -4.10 15.21
C ALA A 104 1.14 -2.63 14.74
N LEU A 105 1.35 -1.69 15.67
CA LEU A 105 1.61 -0.28 15.36
C LEU A 105 2.96 -0.08 14.67
N ALA A 106 3.97 -0.89 15.01
CA ALA A 106 5.29 -0.79 14.40
C ALA A 106 5.27 -1.28 12.94
N ASP A 107 5.93 -0.55 12.04
CA ASP A 107 6.19 -1.03 10.68
C ASP A 107 7.25 -2.15 10.74
N PRO A 108 7.02 -3.34 10.14
CA PRO A 108 8.02 -4.40 10.05
C PRO A 108 9.35 -3.94 9.44
N VAL A 109 9.34 -2.99 8.50
CA VAL A 109 10.58 -2.46 7.90
C VAL A 109 11.36 -1.65 8.93
N THR A 110 10.67 -0.80 9.69
CA THR A 110 11.27 0.01 10.75
C THR A 110 11.68 -0.82 11.96
N GLY A 111 10.91 -1.86 12.32
CA GLY A 111 11.22 -2.77 13.41
C GLY A 111 12.55 -3.51 13.23
N ALA A 112 12.91 -3.84 11.99
CA ALA A 112 14.23 -4.39 11.69
C ALA A 112 15.34 -3.34 11.94
N MET A 113 15.11 -2.07 11.63
CA MET A 113 16.08 -0.99 11.84
C MET A 113 16.26 -0.65 13.32
N THR A 114 15.20 -0.72 14.13
CA THR A 114 15.28 -0.48 15.59
C THR A 114 16.04 -1.59 16.31
N ALA A 115 16.04 -2.82 15.79
CA ALA A 115 16.87 -3.91 16.32
C ALA A 115 18.38 -3.62 16.23
N PHE A 116 18.79 -2.74 15.31
CA PHE A 116 20.17 -2.25 15.19
C PHE A 116 20.46 -0.99 16.04
N GLY A 117 19.56 -0.62 16.97
CA GLY A 117 19.76 0.48 17.91
C GLY A 117 19.32 1.86 17.40
N LEU A 118 18.64 1.94 16.26
CA LEU A 118 18.05 3.19 15.78
C LEU A 118 16.75 3.51 16.52
N PRO A 119 16.54 4.76 16.97
CA PRO A 119 15.23 5.19 17.47
C PRO A 119 14.16 5.02 16.39
N ALA A 120 12.98 4.49 16.74
CA ALA A 120 11.89 4.22 15.80
C ALA A 120 11.55 5.43 14.91
N ALA A 121 11.41 6.61 15.53
CA ALA A 121 11.13 7.85 14.79
C ALA A 121 12.20 8.22 13.76
N ARG A 122 13.48 7.89 14.02
CA ARG A 122 14.56 8.13 13.05
C ARG A 122 14.53 7.09 11.93
N ALA A 123 14.25 5.83 12.26
CA ALA A 123 14.16 4.77 11.27
C ALA A 123 12.99 5.01 10.30
N ASP A 124 11.82 5.43 10.80
CA ASP A 124 10.66 5.79 9.97
C ASP A 124 11.00 6.96 9.04
N LEU A 125 11.66 7.99 9.58
CA LEU A 125 12.09 9.15 8.80
C LEU A 125 13.09 8.78 7.71
N ILE A 126 14.08 7.95 8.02
CA ILE A 126 15.10 7.48 7.05
C ILE A 126 14.43 6.65 5.96
N ALA A 127 13.53 5.73 6.31
CA ALA A 127 12.79 4.93 5.34
C ALA A 127 11.94 5.82 4.42
N GLY A 128 11.20 6.79 4.98
CA GLY A 128 10.41 7.75 4.21
C GLY A 128 11.25 8.61 3.27
N LEU A 129 12.42 9.09 3.72
CA LEU A 129 13.38 9.83 2.90
C LEU A 129 13.98 8.96 1.78
N ALA A 130 14.28 7.70 2.05
CA ALA A 130 14.80 6.78 1.04
C ALA A 130 13.77 6.55 -0.08
N PHE A 131 12.51 6.28 0.26
CA PHE A 131 11.43 6.15 -0.74
C PHE A 131 11.18 7.44 -1.51
N ALA A 132 11.17 8.59 -0.82
CA ALA A 132 11.06 9.90 -1.46
C ALA A 132 12.18 10.15 -2.47
N GLY A 133 13.43 9.80 -2.10
CA GLY A 133 14.60 9.92 -2.97
C GLY A 133 14.50 9.03 -4.21
N VAL A 134 14.01 7.80 -4.08
CA VAL A 134 13.78 6.90 -5.22
C VAL A 134 12.75 7.50 -6.18
N LEU A 135 11.63 8.02 -5.68
CA LEU A 135 10.60 8.65 -6.53
C LEU A 135 11.13 9.89 -7.26
N GLU A 136 11.90 10.73 -6.59
CA GLU A 136 12.51 11.91 -7.20
C GLU A 136 13.54 11.50 -8.27
N ALA A 137 14.33 10.46 -8.03
CA ALA A 137 15.29 9.92 -9.01
C ALA A 137 14.59 9.39 -10.26
N VAL A 138 13.48 8.65 -10.08
CA VAL A 138 12.65 8.15 -11.19
C VAL A 138 12.01 9.31 -11.96
N ALA A 139 11.49 10.32 -11.27
CA ALA A 139 10.93 11.51 -11.90
C ALA A 139 11.99 12.29 -12.71
N CYS A 140 13.18 12.48 -12.15
CA CYS A 140 14.30 13.10 -12.85
C CYS A 140 14.71 12.30 -14.09
N PHE A 141 14.80 10.97 -13.98
CA PHE A 141 15.12 10.10 -15.11
C PHE A 141 14.06 10.17 -16.21
N ALA A 142 12.77 10.14 -15.85
CA ALA A 142 11.67 10.29 -16.79
C ALA A 142 11.72 11.63 -17.52
N TRP A 143 12.00 12.72 -16.80
CA TRP A 143 12.20 14.04 -17.41
C TRP A 143 13.42 14.11 -18.32
N LEU A 144 14.54 13.48 -17.94
CA LEU A 144 15.72 13.38 -18.81
C LEU A 144 15.42 12.64 -20.11
N LEU A 145 14.64 11.56 -20.06
CA LEU A 145 14.22 10.82 -21.26
C LEU A 145 13.27 11.66 -22.14
N ALA A 146 12.29 12.33 -21.53
CA ALA A 146 11.35 13.19 -22.24
C ALA A 146 12.07 14.35 -22.96
N LEU A 147 13.02 15.01 -22.28
CA LEU A 147 13.80 16.10 -22.87
C LEU A 147 14.77 15.59 -23.95
N ARG A 148 15.41 14.44 -23.78
CA ARG A 148 16.26 13.83 -24.82
C ARG A 148 15.47 13.49 -26.09
N ALA A 149 14.26 12.95 -25.95
CA ALA A 149 13.40 12.65 -27.09
C ALA A 149 13.07 13.93 -27.90
N ALA A 150 12.81 15.06 -27.22
CA ALA A 150 12.55 16.34 -27.87
C ALA A 150 13.77 16.86 -28.67
N THR A 151 14.99 16.71 -28.13
CA THR A 151 16.22 17.15 -28.82
C THR A 151 16.58 16.33 -30.06
N VAL A 152 16.21 15.04 -30.11
CA VAL A 152 16.47 14.18 -31.28
C VAL A 152 15.49 14.45 -32.43
N THR A 153 14.31 15.01 -32.12
CA THR A 153 13.34 15.45 -33.11
C THR A 153 13.61 16.83 -33.70
N GLU A 154 14.57 17.60 -33.17
CA GLU A 154 15.07 18.80 -33.85
C GLU A 154 16.13 18.45 -34.90
N ILE A 155 15.69 17.77 -35.96
CA ILE A 155 16.34 17.91 -37.27
C ILE A 155 15.91 19.29 -37.77
N PRO A 156 16.83 20.18 -38.19
CA PRO A 156 16.46 21.50 -38.68
C PRO A 156 15.69 21.33 -39.98
N VAL A 157 14.36 21.30 -39.89
CA VAL A 157 13.52 21.57 -41.04
C VAL A 157 13.61 23.08 -41.24
N THR A 158 14.27 23.47 -42.33
CA THR A 158 14.45 24.82 -42.84
C THR A 158 13.22 25.70 -42.58
N PRO A 159 13.37 26.93 -42.05
CA PRO A 159 12.22 27.78 -41.76
C PRO A 159 11.66 28.32 -43.08
N ALA A 160 10.44 27.92 -43.44
CA ALA A 160 9.64 28.63 -44.43
C ALA A 160 8.60 29.49 -43.72
N GLN A 161 8.79 30.80 -43.85
CA GLN A 161 7.84 31.88 -43.65
C GLN A 161 7.23 32.10 -42.25
N GLN A 162 8.00 32.86 -41.48
CA GLN A 162 7.51 33.99 -40.69
C GLN A 162 6.44 34.80 -41.46
N ARG A 163 5.20 34.85 -40.95
CA ARG A 163 4.34 36.02 -41.16
C ARG A 163 3.50 36.30 -39.92
N SER A 164 4.07 37.19 -39.11
CA SER A 164 3.44 38.23 -38.30
C SER A 164 1.90 38.21 -38.26
N ASN A 165 1.40 38.13 -37.02
CA ASN A 165 0.06 38.57 -36.63
C ASN A 165 -0.13 40.04 -37.06
N ALA A 166 -0.78 40.23 -38.20
CA ALA A 166 -1.38 41.51 -38.56
C ALA A 166 -2.89 41.33 -38.41
N GLU A 167 -3.36 41.78 -37.25
CA GLU A 167 -4.74 42.15 -37.02
C GLU A 167 -5.19 43.10 -38.13
N VAL A 168 -6.07 42.62 -39.01
CA VAL A 168 -6.78 43.45 -39.98
C VAL A 168 -8.26 43.13 -39.84
N THR A 169 -8.92 44.03 -39.14
CA THR A 169 -10.36 44.25 -39.11
C THR A 169 -10.95 44.24 -40.53
N LYS A 170 -11.97 43.41 -40.76
CA LYS A 170 -12.83 43.51 -41.95
C LYS A 170 -14.21 44.01 -41.51
N PRO A 171 -14.72 45.12 -42.08
CA PRO A 171 -16.05 45.63 -41.76
C PRO A 171 -17.14 44.86 -42.51
N VAL A 172 -18.37 45.06 -42.03
CA VAL A 172 -19.57 44.23 -42.22
C VAL A 172 -20.47 44.76 -43.37
N THR A 173 -21.11 43.80 -44.08
CA THR A 173 -22.38 43.83 -44.88
C THR A 173 -22.46 44.54 -46.25
N PRO A 174 -23.46 44.23 -47.13
CA PRO A 174 -24.40 43.08 -47.17
C PRO A 174 -24.65 42.43 -48.57
N GLU A 175 -25.30 41.25 -48.54
CA GLU A 175 -26.30 40.65 -49.46
C GLU A 175 -26.11 40.62 -51.00
N SER A 176 -26.10 39.40 -51.58
CA SER A 176 -27.12 38.96 -52.56
C SER A 176 -26.98 37.46 -52.91
N HIS A 177 -28.09 36.74 -52.71
CA HIS A 177 -28.59 35.49 -53.30
C HIS A 177 -27.73 34.68 -54.31
N ALA A 178 -27.49 33.40 -54.00
CA ALA A 178 -28.24 32.28 -54.59
C ALA A 178 -27.72 30.90 -54.14
N ALA A 179 -28.62 30.11 -53.55
CA ALA A 179 -28.76 28.65 -53.55
C ALA A 179 -27.47 27.79 -53.41
N ALA A 180 -27.24 27.22 -52.22
CA ALA A 180 -27.68 25.87 -51.82
C ALA A 180 -26.73 24.77 -52.36
N SER A 181 -26.20 23.82 -51.59
CA SER A 181 -26.59 23.31 -50.29
C SER A 181 -25.47 22.38 -49.79
N VAL A 182 -25.05 22.60 -48.54
CA VAL A 182 -24.80 21.57 -47.48
C VAL A 182 -23.69 20.54 -47.72
N ALA A 183 -22.76 20.27 -46.80
CA ALA A 183 -22.28 20.81 -45.52
C ALA A 183 -20.98 19.98 -45.26
N GLN A 184 -19.81 20.50 -44.88
CA GLN A 184 -19.44 21.14 -43.61
C GLN A 184 -19.89 20.35 -42.34
N PRO A 185 -19.20 20.48 -41.19
CA PRO A 185 -17.76 20.26 -40.97
C PRO A 185 -17.47 19.71 -39.53
N VAL A 186 -16.17 19.61 -39.21
CA VAL A 186 -15.53 20.04 -37.94
C VAL A 186 -16.14 19.65 -36.58
N ALA A 187 -15.30 19.03 -35.75
CA ALA A 187 -14.86 19.52 -34.41
C ALA A 187 -14.37 18.31 -33.60
N ALA A 188 -13.08 18.21 -33.31
CA ALA A 188 -12.40 18.80 -32.16
C ALA A 188 -12.51 17.95 -30.89
N GLU A 189 -11.33 17.49 -30.46
CA GLU A 189 -10.87 17.48 -29.06
C GLU A 189 -11.59 16.57 -28.05
N SER A 190 -10.88 15.52 -27.64
CA SER A 190 -10.55 15.22 -26.23
C SER A 190 -9.95 13.81 -26.15
N ALA A 191 -8.84 13.65 -25.43
CA ALA A 191 -8.41 12.32 -24.99
C ALA A 191 -9.49 11.71 -24.07
N PRO A 192 -9.69 10.38 -24.10
CA PRO A 192 -9.04 9.59 -23.07
C PRO A 192 -8.51 8.23 -23.55
N VAL A 193 -7.60 7.71 -22.73
CA VAL A 193 -7.03 6.37 -22.76
C VAL A 193 -8.10 5.29 -22.92
N LEU A 194 -7.95 4.40 -23.91
CA LEU A 194 -8.52 3.05 -23.88
C LEU A 194 -7.55 2.07 -24.54
N ARG A 195 -7.00 1.18 -23.70
CA ARG A 195 -6.22 0.01 -24.08
C ARG A 195 -7.10 -0.95 -24.87
N LEU A 196 -6.83 -1.14 -26.16
CA LEU A 196 -7.01 -2.41 -26.87
C LEU A 196 -6.00 -2.51 -28.03
N PRO A 197 -4.82 -3.16 -27.86
CA PRO A 197 -4.03 -3.58 -29.02
C PRO A 197 -3.75 -5.09 -29.08
N VAL A 198 -4.18 -5.89 -28.10
CA VAL A 198 -3.79 -7.31 -28.03
C VAL A 198 -4.57 -8.18 -29.03
N VAL A 199 -5.86 -7.89 -29.25
CA VAL A 199 -6.72 -8.70 -30.15
C VAL A 199 -6.36 -8.44 -31.61
N GLU A 200 -6.19 -7.18 -32.01
CA GLU A 200 -5.85 -6.81 -33.40
C GLU A 200 -4.45 -7.31 -33.79
N GLN A 201 -3.48 -7.27 -32.85
CA GLN A 201 -2.13 -7.75 -33.11
C GLN A 201 -2.06 -9.27 -33.24
N THR A 202 -2.92 -10.02 -32.54
CA THR A 202 -3.00 -11.48 -32.67
C THR A 202 -3.57 -11.89 -34.03
N ASP A 203 -4.56 -11.16 -34.53
CA ASP A 203 -5.10 -11.37 -35.89
C ASP A 203 -4.05 -11.06 -36.97
N ASP A 204 -3.34 -9.94 -36.85
CA ASP A 204 -2.26 -9.56 -37.77
C ASP A 204 -1.15 -10.62 -37.86
N VAL A 205 -0.73 -11.17 -36.71
CA VAL A 205 0.31 -12.21 -36.66
C VAL A 205 -0.18 -13.49 -37.34
N THR A 206 -1.45 -13.85 -37.16
CA THR A 206 -2.05 -15.04 -37.77
C THR A 206 -2.18 -14.87 -39.28
N ARG A 207 -2.62 -13.69 -39.75
CA ARG A 207 -2.72 -13.35 -41.17
C ARG A 207 -1.35 -13.35 -41.87
N VAL A 208 -0.32 -12.80 -41.23
CA VAL A 208 1.05 -12.81 -41.77
C VAL A 208 1.63 -14.22 -41.76
N ARG A 209 1.42 -15.01 -40.69
CA ARG A 209 1.86 -16.42 -40.63
C ARG A 209 1.28 -17.23 -41.78
N ASN A 210 -0.03 -17.10 -42.03
CA ASN A 210 -0.70 -17.83 -43.10
C ASN A 210 -0.21 -17.41 -44.49
N ALA A 211 0.05 -16.12 -44.73
CA ALA A 211 0.62 -15.63 -45.99
C ALA A 211 2.07 -16.11 -46.22
N VAL A 212 2.87 -16.20 -45.15
CA VAL A 212 4.22 -16.77 -45.22
C VAL A 212 4.17 -18.28 -45.52
N THR A 213 3.31 -19.04 -44.84
CA THR A 213 3.13 -20.49 -45.08
C THR A 213 2.60 -20.76 -46.49
N ALA A 214 1.70 -19.91 -47.00
CA ALA A 214 1.20 -19.99 -48.37
C ALA A 214 2.23 -19.56 -49.44
N GLY A 215 3.42 -19.09 -49.03
CA GLY A 215 4.49 -18.65 -49.93
C GLY A 215 4.22 -17.31 -50.64
N THR A 216 3.14 -16.61 -50.27
CA THR A 216 2.73 -15.34 -50.90
C THR A 216 3.46 -14.12 -50.33
N LEU A 217 4.09 -14.28 -49.16
CA LEU A 217 4.81 -13.20 -48.48
C LEU A 217 6.15 -13.69 -47.92
N ARG A 218 7.23 -12.92 -48.14
CA ARG A 218 8.52 -13.16 -47.48
C ARG A 218 8.48 -12.61 -46.06
N ALA A 219 8.98 -13.35 -45.07
CA ALA A 219 9.04 -12.95 -43.66
C ALA A 219 10.06 -11.82 -43.34
N THR A 220 10.13 -10.78 -44.18
CA THR A 220 10.97 -9.60 -43.99
C THR A 220 10.13 -8.43 -43.48
N VAL A 221 10.74 -7.54 -42.69
CA VAL A 221 10.02 -6.39 -42.10
C VAL A 221 9.44 -5.47 -43.18
N THR A 222 10.13 -5.30 -44.29
CA THR A 222 9.70 -4.45 -45.41
C THR A 222 8.44 -4.99 -46.08
N GLU A 223 8.36 -6.31 -46.31
CA GLU A 223 7.20 -6.94 -46.94
C GLU A 223 6.00 -6.99 -45.98
N ILE A 224 6.23 -7.29 -44.70
CA ILE A 224 5.18 -7.26 -43.65
C ILE A 224 4.59 -5.84 -43.52
N ARG A 225 5.44 -4.82 -43.56
CA ARG A 225 5.01 -3.41 -43.50
C ARG A 225 4.08 -3.04 -44.66
N LYS A 226 4.45 -3.45 -45.89
CA LYS A 226 3.64 -3.20 -47.09
C LYS A 226 2.31 -3.97 -47.04
N TYR A 227 2.34 -5.21 -46.57
CA TYR A 227 1.16 -6.08 -46.50
C TYR A 227 0.14 -5.62 -45.46
N LEU A 228 0.59 -5.12 -44.30
CA LEU A 228 -0.27 -4.64 -43.23
C LEU A 228 -0.52 -3.12 -43.26
N GLY A 229 0.19 -2.35 -44.10
CA GLY A 229 0.10 -0.89 -44.14
C GLY A 229 0.54 -0.21 -42.83
N CYS A 230 1.45 -0.83 -42.06
CA CYS A 230 1.74 -0.44 -40.68
C CYS A 230 3.07 0.34 -40.53
N SER A 231 3.37 0.77 -39.29
CA SER A 231 4.66 1.38 -38.95
C SER A 231 5.79 0.35 -38.90
N GLN A 232 7.04 0.80 -39.06
CA GLN A 232 8.21 -0.09 -39.05
C GLN A 232 8.40 -0.83 -37.72
N SER A 233 8.10 -0.18 -36.59
CA SER A 233 8.15 -0.80 -35.26
C SER A 233 7.11 -1.89 -35.08
N ARG A 234 5.88 -1.70 -35.60
CA ARG A 234 4.81 -2.72 -35.57
C ARG A 234 5.16 -3.91 -36.46
N ALA A 235 5.68 -3.69 -37.67
CA ALA A 235 6.14 -4.76 -38.55
C ALA A 235 7.30 -5.60 -37.95
N ALA A 236 8.23 -4.94 -37.23
CA ALA A 236 9.32 -5.63 -36.55
C ALA A 236 8.83 -6.49 -35.37
N ALA A 237 7.85 -5.99 -34.59
CA ALA A 237 7.24 -6.74 -33.50
C ALA A 237 6.51 -7.99 -34.01
N VAL A 238 5.74 -7.88 -35.11
CA VAL A 238 5.05 -9.01 -35.75
C VAL A 238 6.05 -10.03 -36.27
N ARG A 239 7.15 -9.61 -36.93
CA ARG A 239 8.21 -10.53 -37.37
C ARG A 239 8.80 -11.33 -36.21
N LYS A 240 9.10 -10.68 -35.08
CA LYS A 240 9.66 -11.34 -33.90
C LYS A 240 8.73 -12.41 -33.31
N GLN A 241 7.42 -12.24 -33.45
CA GLN A 241 6.43 -13.23 -33.01
C GLN A 241 6.23 -14.40 -33.99
N LEU A 242 6.79 -14.31 -35.20
CA LEU A 242 6.78 -15.36 -36.22
C LEU A 242 8.02 -16.26 -36.15
N GLU A 243 9.10 -15.80 -35.52
CA GLU A 243 10.29 -16.61 -35.27
C GLU A 243 9.96 -17.69 -34.22
N PRO A 244 10.21 -18.98 -34.49
CA PRO A 244 10.04 -20.03 -33.49
C PRO A 244 11.02 -19.77 -32.35
N GLN A 245 10.49 -19.67 -31.12
CA GLN A 245 11.31 -19.64 -29.92
C GLN A 245 12.09 -20.96 -29.82
N PRO A 246 13.42 -20.94 -29.65
CA PRO A 246 14.16 -22.16 -29.35
C PRO A 246 13.64 -22.71 -28.02
N ILE A 247 13.23 -23.99 -28.04
CA ILE A 247 13.05 -24.79 -26.83
C ILE A 247 14.47 -25.05 -26.33
N GLU A 248 14.75 -24.58 -25.11
CA GLU A 248 15.94 -24.75 -24.26
C GLU A 248 17.23 -25.32 -24.89
#